data_AF-A0A7L3AJZ8-F1
#
_entry.id   AF-A0A7L3AJZ8-F1
#
_cell.length_a   1.000
_cell.length_b   1.000
_cell.length_c   1.000
_cell.angle_alpha   90.00
_cell.angle_beta   90.00
_cell.angle_gamma   90.00
#
_symmetry.space_group_name_H-M   'P 1'
#
loop_
_entity.id
_entity.type
_entity.pdbx_description
1 polymer ?
#
loop_
_entity_poly.entity_id
_entity_poly.type
_entity_poly.pdbx_seq_one_letter_code
_entity_poly.pdbx_strand_id
1 'polypeptide(L)' 'PGPMRLVAQLNVQRGTERRPPQPFRSLRQPFDPGAFNFTCLRPAELLLRLRRAGGSGGPAPLLVAINDSPLERGHVLLLP' A
#
# COMPACT_ATOMS: atom_id res chain seq x y z
N PRO A 1 -9.16 22.37 14.37
CA PRO A 1 -7.97 22.74 13.56
C PRO A 1 -7.73 24.25 13.60
N GLY A 2 -6.48 24.68 13.80
CA GLY A 2 -6.11 26.10 13.83
C GLY A 2 -6.17 26.78 12.44
N PRO A 3 -5.75 28.05 12.32
CA PRO A 3 -5.83 28.83 11.08
C PRO A 3 -5.18 28.18 9.86
N MET A 4 -4.10 27.41 10.09
CA MET A 4 -3.38 26.69 9.04
C MET A 4 -4.00 25.33 8.67
N ARG A 5 -5.03 24.87 9.40
CA ARG A 5 -5.72 23.59 9.18
C ARG A 5 -4.81 22.36 9.11
N LEU A 6 -3.67 22.40 9.81
CA LEU A 6 -2.76 21.26 9.92
C LEU A 6 -3.29 20.22 10.90
N VAL A 7 -2.95 18.96 10.62
CA VAL A 7 -3.17 17.81 11.50
C VAL A 7 -1.84 17.12 11.71
N ALA A 8 -1.47 16.92 12.97
CA ALA A 8 -0.35 16.07 13.36
C ALA A 8 -0.91 14.78 13.95
N GLN A 9 -0.45 13.64 13.46
CA GLN A 9 -0.88 12.33 13.94
C GLN A 9 0.34 11.55 14.45
N LEU A 10 0.25 11.11 15.70
CA LEU A 10 1.23 10.21 16.28
C LEU A 10 0.86 8.76 15.95
N ASN A 11 1.70 8.07 15.17
CA ASN A 11 1.54 6.65 14.88
C ASN A 11 2.63 5.86 15.64
N VAL A 12 2.37 5.56 16.91
CA VAL A 12 3.33 4.90 17.80
C VAL A 12 3.69 3.50 17.29
N GLN A 13 2.70 2.75 16.81
CA GLN A 13 2.88 1.41 16.26
C GLN A 13 3.82 1.41 15.07
N ARG A 14 3.81 2.45 14.24
CA ARG A 14 4.80 2.58 13.15
C ARG A 14 6.24 2.65 13.67
N GLY A 15 6.49 3.09 14.90
CA GLY A 15 7.83 3.05 15.49
C GLY A 15 8.32 1.61 15.75
N THR A 16 7.43 0.70 16.12
CA THR A 16 7.75 -0.68 16.53
C THR A 16 7.46 -1.73 15.46
N GLU A 17 6.44 -1.51 14.64
CA GLU A 17 5.92 -2.46 13.64
C GLU A 17 6.36 -2.12 12.22
N ARG A 18 7.08 -1.00 12.01
CA ARG A 18 7.63 -0.71 10.68
C ARG A 18 8.55 -1.85 10.27
N ARG A 19 8.38 -2.32 9.03
CA ARG A 19 9.26 -3.30 8.40
C ARG A 19 10.73 -2.90 8.66
N PRO A 20 11.54 -3.79 9.25
CA PRO A 20 12.93 -3.49 9.52
C PRO A 20 13.65 -3.15 8.20
N PRO A 21 14.59 -2.21 8.23
CA PRO A 21 15.41 -1.95 7.05
C PRO A 21 16.13 -3.25 6.65
N GLN A 22 16.20 -3.50 5.34
CA GLN A 22 16.97 -4.63 4.87
C GLN A 22 18.44 -4.45 5.26
N PRO A 23 19.12 -5.52 5.73
CA PRO A 23 20.54 -5.44 6.03
C PRO A 23 21.31 -5.15 4.75
N PHE A 24 21.87 -3.95 4.66
CA PHE A 24 22.66 -3.49 3.54
C PHE A 24 24.12 -3.93 3.74
N ARG A 25 24.59 -4.87 2.91
CA ARG A 25 25.93 -5.45 3.04
C ARG A 25 26.91 -4.94 1.97
N SER A 26 26.41 -4.31 0.90
CA SER A 26 27.21 -3.87 -0.23
C SER A 26 26.47 -2.83 -1.06
N LEU A 27 27.22 -1.86 -1.62
CA LEU A 27 26.71 -0.90 -2.61
C LEU A 27 26.15 -1.57 -3.88
N ARG A 28 26.60 -2.79 -4.19
CA ARG A 28 26.14 -3.58 -5.35
C ARG A 28 25.36 -4.82 -4.92
N GLN A 29 24.48 -4.66 -3.92
CA GLN A 29 23.62 -5.76 -3.49
C GLN A 29 22.68 -6.18 -4.62
N PRO A 30 22.57 -7.49 -4.94
CA PRO A 30 21.63 -7.97 -5.95
C PRO A 30 20.18 -7.71 -5.52
N PHE A 31 19.33 -7.40 -6.49
CA PHE A 31 17.90 -7.26 -6.27
C PHE A 31 17.27 -8.63 -5.94
N ASP A 32 16.60 -8.72 -4.80
CA ASP A 32 15.77 -9.87 -4.45
C ASP A 32 14.30 -9.54 -4.75
N PRO A 33 13.71 -10.08 -5.84
CA PRO A 33 12.30 -9.88 -6.15
C PRO A 33 11.39 -10.37 -5.02
N GLY A 34 11.79 -11.42 -4.28
CA GLY A 34 11.03 -11.95 -3.15
C GLY A 34 10.91 -10.97 -1.98
N ALA A 35 11.93 -10.15 -1.76
CA ALA A 35 11.95 -9.18 -0.67
C ALA A 35 11.16 -7.89 -0.98
N PHE A 36 10.90 -7.62 -2.26
CA PHE A 36 10.26 -6.40 -2.77
C PHE A 36 9.11 -6.71 -3.74
N ASN A 37 8.14 -7.52 -3.32
CA ASN A 37 6.96 -7.85 -4.13
C ASN A 37 5.76 -6.97 -3.78
N PHE A 38 5.66 -5.79 -4.41
CA PHE A 38 4.44 -4.97 -4.40
C PHE A 38 3.31 -5.55 -5.25
N THR A 39 3.63 -6.56 -6.06
CA THR A 39 2.73 -7.20 -7.03
C THR A 39 2.04 -8.46 -6.51
N CYS A 40 2.51 -9.04 -5.40
CA CYS A 40 1.91 -10.24 -4.81
C CYS A 40 0.88 -9.86 -3.74
N LEU A 41 -0.24 -9.28 -4.17
CA LEU A 41 -1.40 -9.11 -3.32
C LEU A 41 -1.98 -10.48 -2.95
N ARG A 42 -2.16 -10.76 -1.66
CA ARG A 42 -2.85 -11.98 -1.23
C ARG A 42 -4.31 -11.89 -1.67
N PRO A 43 -4.95 -12.98 -2.13
CA PRO A 43 -6.36 -12.94 -2.55
C PRO A 43 -7.31 -12.36 -1.49
N ALA A 44 -7.01 -12.59 -0.20
CA ALA A 44 -7.78 -12.07 0.93
C ALA A 44 -7.62 -10.55 1.15
N GLU A 45 -6.60 -9.92 0.56
CA GLU A 45 -6.40 -8.47 0.65
C GLU A 45 -7.15 -7.71 -0.46
N LEU A 46 -7.72 -8.41 -1.46
CA LEU A 46 -8.52 -7.77 -2.49
C LEU A 46 -9.97 -7.58 -2.00
N LEU A 47 -10.37 -6.32 -1.84
CA LEU A 47 -11.72 -5.98 -1.37
C LEU A 47 -12.73 -6.00 -2.51
N LEU A 48 -12.45 -5.29 -3.60
CA LEU A 48 -13.33 -5.22 -4.77
C LEU A 48 -12.60 -4.75 -6.03
N ARG A 49 -13.27 -4.91 -7.18
CA ARG A 49 -12.81 -4.46 -8.50
C ARG A 49 -13.73 -3.36 -9.02
N LEU A 50 -13.20 -2.17 -9.22
CA LEU A 50 -13.92 -1.04 -9.78
C LEU A 50 -13.85 -1.07 -11.30
N ARG A 51 -15.00 -0.93 -11.94
CA ARG A 51 -15.16 -0.86 -13.40
C ARG A 51 -15.93 0.40 -13.75
N ARG A 52 -15.55 1.04 -14.86
CA ARG A 52 -16.37 2.13 -15.42
C ARG A 52 -17.70 1.55 -15.89
N ALA A 53 -18.79 2.20 -15.49
CA ALA A 53 -20.13 1.87 -15.98
C ALA A 53 -20.20 2.11 -17.50
N GLY A 54 -20.80 1.17 -18.24
CA GLY A 54 -21.05 1.30 -19.68
C GLY A 54 -19.93 0.87 -20.64
N GLY A 55 -18.82 0.30 -20.14
CA GLY A 55 -17.69 -0.12 -21.00
C GLY A 55 -17.51 -1.63 -21.11
N SER A 56 -18.07 -2.26 -22.14
CA SER A 56 -17.62 -3.58 -22.61
C SER A 56 -16.38 -3.39 -23.50
N GLY A 57 -15.20 -3.32 -22.88
CA GLY A 57 -13.91 -3.17 -23.59
C GLY A 57 -12.95 -2.11 -23.04
N GLY A 58 -13.25 -1.50 -21.87
CA GLY A 58 -12.35 -0.56 -21.21
C GLY A 58 -11.12 -1.22 -20.56
N PRO A 59 -10.15 -0.41 -20.07
CA PRO A 59 -8.92 -0.89 -19.44
C PRO A 59 -9.18 -1.83 -18.25
N ALA A 60 -8.13 -2.53 -17.81
CA ALA A 60 -8.16 -3.42 -16.65
C ALA A 60 -8.86 -2.76 -15.44
N PRO A 61 -9.61 -3.55 -14.64
CA PRO A 61 -10.35 -3.00 -13.51
C PRO A 61 -9.40 -2.46 -12.45
N LEU A 62 -9.69 -1.28 -11.91
CA LEU A 62 -8.97 -0.74 -10.75
C LEU A 62 -9.27 -1.61 -9.53
N LEU A 63 -8.23 -2.14 -8.89
CA LEU A 63 -8.34 -2.97 -7.70
C LEU A 63 -8.37 -2.07 -6.45
N VAL A 64 -9.27 -2.38 -5.52
CA VAL A 64 -9.26 -1.81 -4.17
C VAL A 64 -8.72 -2.87 -3.23
N ALA A 65 -7.59 -2.59 -2.61
CA ALA A 65 -6.86 -3.53 -1.76
C ALA A 65 -6.70 -3.02 -0.33
N ILE A 66 -6.61 -3.94 0.62
CA ILE A 66 -6.24 -3.66 2.02
C ILE A 66 -4.81 -3.10 2.04
N ASN A 67 -4.62 -1.97 2.72
CA ASN A 67 -3.28 -1.54 3.09
C ASN A 67 -2.89 -2.24 4.40
N ASP A 68 -2.02 -3.24 4.33
CA ASP A 68 -1.52 -4.01 5.50
C ASP A 68 -0.55 -3.18 6.40
N SER A 69 -0.27 -1.93 6.02
CA SER A 69 0.42 -0.94 6.86
C SER A 69 -0.25 0.44 6.74
N PRO A 70 -1.51 0.56 7.21
CA PRO A 70 -2.30 1.77 7.01
C PRO A 70 -1.81 2.90 7.93
N LEU A 71 -1.98 4.15 7.49
CA LEU A 71 -1.77 5.31 8.39
C LEU A 71 -2.92 5.46 9.38
N GLU A 72 -4.14 5.17 8.93
CA GLU A 72 -5.37 5.20 9.73
C GLU A 72 -6.26 4.02 9.35
N ARG A 73 -7.16 3.64 10.27
CA ARG A 73 -8.10 2.54 10.06
C ARG A 73 -8.94 2.78 8.80
N GLY A 74 -9.01 1.77 7.93
CA GLY A 74 -9.78 1.84 6.69
C GLY A 74 -9.02 2.45 5.50
N HIS A 75 -7.74 2.79 5.66
CA HIS A 75 -6.90 3.17 4.53
C HIS A 75 -6.74 2.00 3.55
N VAL A 76 -7.02 2.27 2.27
CA VAL A 76 -6.97 1.28 1.18
C VAL A 76 -6.01 1.72 0.09
N LEU A 77 -5.56 0.77 -0.72
CA LEU A 77 -4.76 1.00 -1.91
C LEU A 77 -5.63 0.90 -3.16
N LEU A 78 -5.45 1.83 -4.09
CA LEU A 78 -6.00 1.77 -5.44
C LEU A 78 -4.89 1.33 -6.40
N LEU A 79 -5.03 0.13 -6.97
CA LEU A 79 -4.02 -0.48 -7.83
C LEU A 79 -4.58 -0.64 -9.26
N PRO A 80 -3.77 -0.40 -10.30
CA PRO A 80 -4.18 -0.62 -11.69
C PRO A 80 -4.47 -2.10 -12.01
#